data_AF-A0A2N2ABJ6-F1
#
_entry.id   AF-A0A2N2ABJ6-F1
#
_cell.length_a   1.000
_cell.length_b   1.000
_cell.length_c   1.000
_cell.angle_alpha   90.00
_cell.angle_beta   90.00
_cell.angle_gamma   90.00
#
_symmetry.space_group_name_H-M   'P 1'
#
loop_
_entity.id
_entity.type
_entity.pdbx_description
1 polymer ?
#
loop_
_entity_poly.entity_id
_entity_poly.type
_entity_poly.pdbx_seq_one_letter_code
_entity_poly.pdbx_strand_id
1 'polypeptide(L)'
;MPYYFLLGQSIELSLKAFLMGRGIPLTELRKKYGHDLKALLDEARHRKLGIEVKLDNTHCAVIHMLGIEYLGKRFQYMRSGMMYLPDAWIAEESANRLSEGLEEYCKRVTKV
;
A
#
# COMPACT_ATOMS: atom_id res chain seq x y z
N MET A 1 10.59 -5.65 -12.85
CA MET A 1 9.72 -4.62 -13.45
C MET A 1 9.66 -3.41 -12.53
N PRO A 2 10.49 -2.38 -12.77
CA PRO A 2 10.64 -1.24 -11.86
C PRO A 2 9.35 -0.47 -11.59
N TYR A 3 8.47 -0.33 -12.59
CA TYR A 3 7.20 0.38 -12.47
C TYR A 3 6.29 -0.20 -11.36
N TYR A 4 5.95 -1.49 -11.43
CA TYR A 4 5.15 -2.15 -10.39
C TYR A 4 5.81 -2.16 -9.01
N PHE A 5 7.14 -2.22 -8.97
CA PHE A 5 7.88 -2.10 -7.72
C PHE A 5 7.67 -0.73 -7.07
N LEU A 6 7.77 0.35 -7.85
CA LEU A 6 7.57 1.71 -7.36
C LEU A 6 6.11 1.95 -6.93
N LEU A 7 5.14 1.40 -7.67
CA LEU A 7 3.73 1.44 -7.26
C LEU A 7 3.52 0.73 -5.91
N GLY A 8 4.09 -0.47 -5.74
CA GLY A 8 4.03 -1.22 -4.49
C GLY A 8 4.67 -0.45 -3.33
N GLN A 9 5.83 0.17 -3.55
CA GLN A 9 6.47 1.02 -2.55
C GLN A 9 5.64 2.25 -2.18
N SER A 10 5.05 2.93 -3.17
CA SER A 10 4.18 4.09 -2.93
C SER A 10 3.00 3.71 -2.03
N ILE A 11 2.31 2.61 -2.38
CA ILE A 11 1.19 2.07 -1.60
C ILE A 11 1.64 1.68 -0.18
N GLU A 12 2.77 0.98 -0.05
CA GLU A 12 3.33 0.58 1.25
C GLU A 12 3.57 1.79 2.16
N LEU A 13 4.23 2.83 1.64
CA LEU A 13 4.59 4.02 2.39
C LEU A 13 3.35 4.81 2.79
N SER A 14 2.40 5.01 1.88
CA SER A 14 1.14 5.70 2.17
C SER A 14 0.33 4.99 3.26
N LEU A 15 0.19 3.66 3.18
CA LEU A 15 -0.53 2.88 4.20
C LEU A 15 0.19 2.91 5.56
N LYS A 16 1.52 2.80 5.58
CA LYS A 16 2.30 2.91 6.81
C LYS A 16 2.20 4.30 7.44
N ALA A 17 2.24 5.36 6.64
CA ALA A 17 2.07 6.73 7.13
C ALA A 17 0.70 6.91 7.79
N PHE A 18 -0.37 6.42 7.14
CA PHE A 18 -1.71 6.43 7.73
C PHE A 18 -1.78 5.66 9.06
N LEU A 19 -1.28 4.43 9.08
CA LEU A 19 -1.31 3.58 10.28
C LEU A 19 -0.48 4.16 11.43
N MET A 20 0.67 4.76 11.11
CA MET A 20 1.49 5.47 12.08
C MET A 20 0.73 6.66 12.67
N GLY A 21 0.04 7.44 11.83
CA GLY A 21 -0.83 8.54 12.30
C GLY A 21 -2.03 8.07 13.13
N ARG A 22 -2.44 6.80 12.97
CA ARG A 22 -3.44 6.13 13.81
C ARG A 22 -2.85 5.46 15.06
N GLY A 23 -1.59 5.75 15.39
CA GLY A 23 -0.94 5.31 16.62
C GLY A 23 -0.29 3.93 16.57
N ILE A 24 -0.13 3.30 15.41
CA ILE A 24 0.67 2.07 15.32
C ILE A 24 2.16 2.45 15.41
N PRO A 25 2.93 1.88 16.35
CA PRO A 25 4.35 2.19 16.48
C PRO A 25 5.14 1.65 15.29
N LEU A 26 6.22 2.36 14.92
CA LEU A 26 7.10 1.98 13.81
C LEU A 26 7.66 0.55 13.94
N THR A 27 7.90 0.10 15.16
CA THR A 27 8.37 -1.27 15.45
C THR A 27 7.35 -2.33 15.02
N GLU A 28 6.06 -2.09 15.22
CA GLU A 28 4.99 -3.00 14.79
C GLU A 28 4.81 -2.92 13.26
N LEU A 29 4.82 -1.73 12.67
CA LEU A 29 4.79 -1.57 11.20
C LEU A 29 5.92 -2.33 10.51
N ARG A 30 7.11 -2.35 11.11
CA ARG A 30 8.26 -3.08 10.56
C ARG A 30 8.20 -4.58 10.80
N LYS A 31 7.86 -5.03 12.01
CA LYS A 31 7.96 -6.44 12.40
C LYS A 31 6.73 -7.27 12.03
N LYS A 32 5.53 -6.70 12.19
CA LYS A 32 4.26 -7.41 12.01
C LYS A 32 3.74 -7.30 10.58
N TYR A 33 3.81 -6.10 9.99
CA TYR A 33 3.29 -5.86 8.65
C TYR A 33 4.37 -5.96 7.57
N GLY A 34 5.57 -5.44 7.83
CA GLY A 34 6.70 -5.58 6.91
C GLY A 34 6.38 -4.99 5.53
N HIS A 35 6.42 -5.82 4.49
CA HIS A 35 6.11 -5.47 3.09
C HIS A 35 4.77 -6.05 2.61
N ASP A 36 3.95 -6.57 3.52
CA ASP A 36 2.66 -7.18 3.18
C ASP A 36 1.60 -6.09 2.94
N LEU A 37 1.40 -5.76 1.66
CA LEU A 37 0.41 -4.75 1.24
C LEU A 37 -1.02 -5.13 1.64
N LYS A 38 -1.35 -6.43 1.65
CA LYS A 38 -2.69 -6.90 2.02
C LYS A 38 -2.94 -6.65 3.50
N ALA A 39 -2.00 -7.07 4.36
CA ALA A 39 -2.11 -6.86 5.80
C ALA A 39 -2.16 -5.37 6.17
N LEU A 40 -1.37 -4.53 5.50
CA LEU A 40 -1.40 -3.07 5.67
C LEU A 40 -2.75 -2.48 5.27
N LEU A 41 -3.30 -2.89 4.12
CA LEU A 41 -4.58 -2.39 3.63
C LEU A 41 -5.75 -2.82 4.54
N ASP A 42 -5.77 -4.09 4.96
CA ASP A 42 -6.80 -4.62 5.85
C ASP A 42 -6.82 -3.87 7.19
N GLU A 43 -5.65 -3.67 7.81
CA GLU A 43 -5.54 -2.90 9.05
C GLU A 43 -5.92 -1.43 8.84
N ALA A 44 -5.49 -0.80 7.75
CA ALA A 44 -5.84 0.59 7.46
C ALA A 44 -7.35 0.75 7.30
N ARG A 45 -8.01 -0.16 6.60
CA ARG A 45 -9.48 -0.19 6.46
C ARG A 45 -10.16 -0.37 7.81
N HIS A 46 -9.66 -1.28 8.66
CA HIS A 46 -10.16 -1.47 10.02
C HIS A 46 -10.08 -0.17 10.84
N ARG A 47 -9.00 0.62 10.63
CA ARG A 47 -8.79 1.94 11.24
C ARG A 47 -9.44 3.11 10.49
N LYS A 48 -10.47 2.83 9.70
CA LYS A 48 -11.29 3.82 8.99
C LYS A 48 -10.54 4.62 7.93
N LEU A 49 -9.64 3.98 7.17
CA LEU A 49 -9.02 4.56 5.97
C LEU A 49 -10.06 5.23 5.04
N GLY A 50 -11.25 4.63 4.95
CA GLY A 50 -12.39 5.14 4.17
C GLY A 50 -12.89 6.55 4.52
N ILE A 51 -12.44 7.14 5.64
CA ILE A 51 -12.72 8.55 5.96
C ILE A 51 -11.83 9.49 5.15
N GLU A 52 -10.56 9.12 4.98
CA GLU A 52 -9.57 9.97 4.28
C GLU A 52 -9.52 9.61 2.79
N VAL A 53 -9.58 8.31 2.43
CA VAL A 53 -9.45 7.83 1.04
C VAL A 53 -10.53 6.81 0.71
N LYS A 54 -11.22 7.02 -0.42
CA LYS A 54 -12.19 6.05 -0.97
C LYS A 54 -11.51 5.12 -1.97
N LEU A 55 -11.41 3.85 -1.59
CA LEU A 55 -11.00 2.75 -2.46
C LEU A 55 -12.19 1.80 -2.63
N ASP A 56 -12.53 1.48 -3.88
CA ASP A 56 -13.53 0.45 -4.17
C ASP A 56 -12.91 -0.97 -4.11
N ASN A 57 -13.72 -1.98 -4.39
CA ASN A 57 -13.29 -3.38 -4.37
C ASN A 57 -12.23 -3.69 -5.43
N THR A 58 -12.25 -3.00 -6.57
CA THR A 58 -11.29 -3.18 -7.67
C THR A 58 -9.91 -2.69 -7.25
N HIS A 59 -9.82 -1.51 -6.63
CA HIS A 59 -8.56 -1.00 -6.07
C HIS A 59 -7.99 -1.99 -5.04
N CYS A 60 -8.83 -2.51 -4.15
CA CYS A 60 -8.39 -3.45 -3.12
C CYS A 60 -7.89 -4.78 -3.70
N ALA A 61 -8.58 -5.31 -4.71
CA ALA A 61 -8.16 -6.52 -5.40
C ALA A 61 -6.81 -6.33 -6.11
N VAL A 62 -6.60 -5.18 -6.75
CA VAL A 62 -5.36 -4.83 -7.44
C VAL A 62 -4.21 -4.67 -6.45
N ILE A 63 -4.40 -3.96 -5.33
CA ILE A 63 -3.38 -3.84 -4.28
C ILE A 63 -2.99 -5.22 -3.73
N HIS A 64 -3.98 -6.10 -3.52
CA HIS A 64 -3.72 -7.45 -3.05
C HIS A 64 -2.90 -8.26 -4.07
N MET A 65 -3.30 -8.24 -5.35
CA MET A 65 -2.57 -8.94 -6.42
C MET A 65 -1.14 -8.42 -6.58
N LEU A 66 -0.96 -7.09 -6.54
CA LEU A 66 0.36 -6.45 -6.55
C LEU A 66 1.20 -6.91 -5.35
N GLY A 67 0.59 -6.99 -4.17
CA GLY A 67 1.20 -7.42 -2.92
C GLY A 67 1.81 -8.83 -2.98
N ILE A 68 1.19 -9.77 -3.69
CA ILE A 68 1.68 -11.15 -3.84
C ILE A 68 3.08 -11.15 -4.49
N GLU A 69 3.21 -10.46 -5.63
CA GLU A 69 4.47 -10.40 -6.38
C GLU A 69 5.51 -9.47 -5.72
N TYR A 70 5.04 -8.42 -5.04
CA TYR A 70 5.85 -7.46 -4.29
C TYR A 70 6.52 -8.11 -3.07
N LEU A 71 5.76 -8.87 -2.26
CA LEU A 71 6.28 -9.61 -1.10
C LEU A 71 7.33 -10.64 -1.51
N GLY A 72 7.15 -11.30 -2.65
CA GLY A 72 8.10 -12.24 -3.23
C GLY A 72 9.39 -11.61 -3.78
N LYS A 73 9.51 -10.27 -3.75
CA LYS A 73 10.58 -9.48 -4.38
C LYS A 73 10.78 -9.79 -5.87
N ARG A 74 9.76 -10.33 -6.54
CA ARG A 74 9.85 -10.77 -7.95
C ARG A 74 9.98 -9.61 -8.92
N PHE A 75 9.57 -8.41 -8.50
CA PHE A 75 9.81 -7.20 -9.28
C PHE A 75 11.28 -6.77 -9.29
N GLN A 76 12.05 -7.14 -8.27
CA GLN A 76 13.47 -6.79 -8.09
C GLN A 76 14.41 -7.86 -8.64
N TYR A 77 14.05 -9.14 -8.48
CA TYR A 77 14.88 -10.27 -8.90
C TYR A 77 14.11 -11.16 -9.89
N MET A 78 14.72 -11.45 -11.04
CA MET A 78 14.14 -12.40 -11.99
C MET A 78 13.89 -13.75 -11.32
N ARG A 79 12.64 -14.23 -11.42
CA ARG A 79 12.26 -15.60 -11.06
C ARG A 79 11.47 -16.22 -12.19
N SER A 80 11.83 -17.43 -12.57
CA SER A 80 11.10 -18.22 -13.57
C SER A 80 9.69 -18.57 -13.07
N GLY A 81 8.72 -18.61 -13.99
CA GLY A 81 7.32 -18.94 -13.72
C GLY A 81 6.34 -17.89 -14.24
N MET A 82 5.04 -18.19 -14.16
CA MET A 82 3.99 -17.23 -14.48
C MET A 82 3.97 -16.08 -13.46
N MET A 83 3.63 -14.89 -13.94
CA MET A 83 3.48 -13.69 -13.13
C MET A 83 2.07 -13.16 -13.33
N TYR A 84 1.36 -12.91 -12.24
CA TYR A 84 0.03 -12.31 -12.30
C TYR A 84 0.17 -10.82 -12.04
N LEU A 85 0.21 -10.05 -13.13
CA LEU A 85 0.24 -8.60 -13.06
C LEU A 85 -1.20 -8.08 -13.00
N PRO A 86 -1.52 -7.19 -12.05
CA PRO A 86 -2.78 -6.49 -12.08
C PRO A 86 -2.82 -5.51 -13.25
N ASP A 87 -4.00 -4.98 -13.53
CA ASP A 87 -4.14 -3.85 -14.44
C ASP A 87 -3.27 -2.67 -13.96
N ALA A 88 -2.37 -2.21 -14.83
CA ALA A 88 -1.38 -1.19 -14.52
C ALA A 88 -2.05 0.15 -14.18
N TRP A 89 -3.11 0.51 -14.91
CA TRP A 89 -3.83 1.77 -14.73
C TRP A 89 -4.48 1.80 -13.35
N ILE A 90 -5.17 0.72 -12.95
CA ILE A 90 -5.81 0.66 -11.64
C ILE A 90 -4.77 0.61 -10.50
N ALA A 91 -3.61 0.00 -10.73
CA ALA A 91 -2.53 -0.02 -9.74
C ALA A 91 -1.95 1.38 -9.51
N GLU A 92 -1.74 2.14 -10.59
CA GLU A 92 -1.32 3.54 -10.53
C GLU A 92 -2.39 4.43 -9.90
N GLU A 93 -3.65 4.29 -10.31
CA GLU A 93 -4.76 5.02 -9.71
C GLU A 93 -4.86 4.75 -8.20
N SER A 94 -4.67 3.49 -7.78
CA SER A 94 -4.65 3.10 -6.36
C SER A 94 -3.52 3.77 -5.60
N ALA A 95 -2.32 3.84 -6.19
CA ALA A 95 -1.17 4.50 -5.58
C ALA A 95 -1.41 6.01 -5.43
N ASN A 96 -1.87 6.67 -6.49
CA ASN A 96 -2.14 8.11 -6.51
C ASN A 96 -3.25 8.50 -5.52
N ARG A 97 -4.36 7.75 -5.51
CA ARG A 97 -5.46 7.97 -4.54
C ARG A 97 -4.98 7.89 -3.10
N LEU A 98 -4.09 6.95 -2.79
CA LEU A 98 -3.52 6.80 -1.45
C LEU A 98 -2.55 7.93 -1.13
N SER A 99 -1.60 8.26 -2.00
CA SER A 99 -0.60 9.29 -1.72
C SER A 99 -1.22 10.68 -1.61
N GLU A 100 -2.10 11.05 -2.53
CA GLU A 100 -2.75 12.36 -2.55
C GLU A 100 -3.83 12.45 -1.46
N GLY A 101 -4.68 11.44 -1.35
CA GLY A 101 -5.80 11.46 -0.40
C GLY A 101 -5.37 11.41 1.07
N LEU A 102 -4.17 10.88 1.36
CA LEU A 102 -3.61 10.88 2.72
C LEU A 102 -2.73 12.09 3.03
N GLU A 103 -2.47 12.97 2.06
CA GLU A 103 -1.55 14.10 2.24
C GLU A 103 -1.99 15.02 3.39
N GLU A 104 -3.24 15.49 3.35
CA GLU A 104 -3.80 16.38 4.37
C GLU A 104 -3.95 15.69 5.74
N TYR A 105 -4.24 14.39 5.73
CA TYR A 105 -4.24 13.58 6.95
C TYR A 105 -2.85 13.56 7.60
N CYS A 106 -1.82 13.22 6.84
CA CYS A 106 -0.45 13.12 7.33
C CYS A 106 0.06 14.47 7.82
N LYS A 107 -0.20 15.56 7.10
CA LYS A 107 0.15 16.93 7.54
C LYS A 107 -0.50 17.29 8.87
N ARG A 108 -1.78 16.94 9.05
CA ARG A 108 -2.53 17.22 10.29
C ARG A 108 -1.96 16.46 11.49
N VAL A 109 -1.58 15.21 11.32
CA VAL A 109 -1.06 14.36 12.40
C VAL A 109 0.40 14.65 12.72
N THR A 110 1.18 15.14 11.75
CA THR A 110 2.62 15.43 11.91
C THR A 110 2.91 16.87 12.37
N LYS A 111 1.91 17.62 12.86
CA LYS A 111 2.16 18.94 13.45
C LYS A 111 3.01 18.80 14.72
N VAL A 112 4.32 18.94 14.53
CA VAL A 112 5.34 19.31 15.53
C VAL A 112 5.16 20.78 15.87
#